data_AF-A0A929AQB8-F1
#
_entry.id   AF-A0A929AQB8-F1
#
_cell.length_a   1.000
_cell.length_b   1.000
_cell.length_c   1.000
_cell.angle_alpha   90.00
_cell.angle_beta   90.00
_cell.angle_gamma   90.00
#
_symmetry.space_group_name_H-M   'P 1'
#
loop_
_entity.id
_entity.type
_entity.pdbx_description
1 polymer ?
#
loop_
_entity_poly.entity_id
_entity_poly.type
_entity_poly.pdbx_seq_one_letter_code
_entity_poly.pdbx_strand_id
1 'polypeptide(L)'
;MPSPSPQKRTVPSFWRVCASQLATVSLFTLAIPIRPATAAISEFQVCAAELLRADVSRDLAAAACAEVLYPKDLSLCVLKIKTLTPIGANDALVACTRVRRPKELAKCVVDIDDNIENADSLSVLDHCRRTLLPLRFAECVVGLSREIDFSPPRALETCIDAEDFPR
;
A
#
# COMPACT_ATOMS: atom_id res chain seq x y z
N MET A 1 21.49 60.29 34.05
CA MET A 1 22.19 59.41 33.10
C MET A 1 21.16 58.76 32.19
N PRO A 2 21.52 58.45 30.93
CA PRO A 2 20.85 58.95 29.73
C PRO A 2 19.97 57.93 28.96
N SER A 3 19.05 58.47 28.14
CA SER A 3 18.38 57.92 26.94
C SER A 3 19.32 57.14 25.99
N PRO A 4 18.88 56.22 25.08
CA PRO A 4 17.94 56.54 23.97
C PRO A 4 17.01 55.38 23.49
N SER A 5 15.73 55.63 23.19
CA SER A 5 15.08 56.10 21.94
C SER A 5 14.63 54.98 20.97
N PRO A 6 13.34 54.97 20.55
CA PRO A 6 12.84 54.07 19.51
C PRO A 6 13.00 54.71 18.11
N GLN A 7 13.47 53.90 17.15
CA GLN A 7 13.75 54.32 15.79
C GLN A 7 12.45 54.46 14.97
N LYS A 8 12.21 55.66 14.43
CA LYS A 8 11.16 55.99 13.47
C LYS A 8 11.40 55.28 12.13
N ARG A 9 10.37 54.72 11.51
CA ARG A 9 10.26 54.67 10.04
C ARG A 9 8.91 55.19 9.58
N THR A 10 9.03 56.08 8.62
CA THR A 10 8.06 56.99 8.02
C THR A 10 7.13 56.28 7.06
N VAL A 11 5.83 56.57 7.16
CA VAL A 11 4.81 56.21 6.17
C VAL A 11 4.77 57.34 5.13
N PRO A 12 5.03 57.08 3.84
CA PRO A 12 4.83 58.11 2.83
C PRO A 12 3.35 58.20 2.46
N SER A 13 2.80 59.37 2.75
CA SER A 13 1.58 59.93 2.19
C SER A 13 1.75 60.09 0.68
N PHE A 14 0.88 59.48 -0.11
CA PHE A 14 0.67 59.88 -1.51
C PHE A 14 -0.81 59.79 -1.87
N TRP A 15 -1.57 60.70 -1.28
CA TRP A 15 -2.92 61.03 -1.72
C TRP A 15 -2.84 62.17 -2.74
N ARG A 16 -3.65 62.06 -3.79
CA ARG A 16 -3.97 63.07 -4.83
C ARG A 16 -3.02 63.18 -6.03
N VAL A 17 -3.28 62.35 -7.05
CA VAL A 17 -3.50 62.84 -8.42
C VAL A 17 -4.61 61.99 -9.06
N CYS A 18 -5.83 62.51 -9.08
CA CYS A 18 -6.91 62.04 -9.94
C CYS A 18 -6.97 62.98 -11.15
N ALA A 19 -6.68 62.48 -12.35
CA ALA A 19 -7.40 62.86 -13.58
C ALA A 19 -6.81 62.12 -14.79
N SER A 20 -7.72 61.50 -15.57
CA SER A 20 -7.61 61.26 -17.01
C SER A 20 -6.47 60.38 -17.53
N GLN A 21 -6.71 59.06 -17.62
CA GLN A 21 -6.72 58.36 -18.91
C GLN A 21 -7.78 57.25 -18.86
N LEU A 22 -8.64 57.24 -19.88
CA LEU A 22 -9.60 56.19 -20.17
C LEU A 22 -8.88 54.94 -20.71
N ALA A 23 -9.56 53.81 -20.58
CA ALA A 23 -9.39 52.58 -21.38
C ALA A 23 -8.11 51.75 -21.14
N THR A 24 -8.23 50.76 -20.28
CA THR A 24 -8.29 49.34 -20.72
C THR A 24 -8.63 48.49 -19.49
N VAL A 25 -9.90 48.08 -19.39
CA VAL A 25 -10.24 46.93 -18.54
C VAL A 25 -9.72 45.70 -19.29
N SER A 26 -8.44 45.39 -19.10
CA SER A 26 -7.90 44.11 -19.54
C SER A 26 -8.44 43.04 -18.60
N LEU A 27 -9.61 42.51 -18.95
CA LEU A 27 -10.12 41.28 -18.38
C LEU A 27 -9.18 40.15 -18.87
N PHE A 28 -8.13 39.87 -18.12
CA PHE A 28 -7.39 38.63 -18.31
C PHE A 28 -8.32 37.48 -17.93
N THR A 29 -9.08 36.99 -18.90
CA THR A 29 -9.74 35.70 -18.82
C THR A 29 -8.62 34.67 -18.72
N LEU A 30 -8.30 34.25 -17.49
CA LEU A 30 -7.52 33.05 -17.25
C LEU A 30 -8.23 31.91 -17.98
N ALA A 31 -7.73 31.56 -19.16
CA ALA A 31 -8.09 30.34 -19.86
C ALA A 31 -7.50 29.17 -19.05
N ILE A 32 -8.12 28.87 -17.92
CA ILE A 32 -7.86 27.63 -17.20
C ILE A 32 -8.33 26.54 -18.17
N PRO A 33 -7.44 25.63 -18.62
CA PRO A 33 -7.88 24.49 -19.39
C PRO A 33 -8.81 23.69 -18.48
N ILE A 34 -10.12 23.81 -18.69
CA ILE A 34 -11.13 22.97 -18.05
C ILE A 34 -11.00 21.61 -18.72
N ARG A 35 -9.99 20.84 -18.34
CA ARG A 35 -9.96 19.42 -18.67
C ARG A 35 -11.11 18.79 -17.88
N PRO A 36 -12.04 18.07 -18.51
CA PRO A 36 -13.00 17.28 -17.75
C PRO A 36 -12.19 16.35 -16.86
N ALA A 37 -12.47 16.36 -15.56
CA ALA A 37 -11.98 15.33 -14.67
C ALA A 37 -12.69 14.04 -15.11
N THR A 38 -12.05 13.25 -15.97
CA THR A 38 -12.39 11.83 -16.05
C THR A 38 -12.05 11.29 -14.67
N ALA A 39 -13.08 11.05 -13.86
CA ALA A 39 -12.92 10.40 -12.56
C ALA A 39 -12.36 9.01 -12.84
N ALA A 40 -11.03 8.90 -12.87
CA ALA A 40 -10.35 7.63 -12.91
C ALA A 40 -10.84 6.79 -11.72
N ILE A 41 -11.07 5.51 -11.94
CA ILE A 41 -11.50 4.59 -10.87
C ILE A 41 -10.47 4.70 -9.75
N SER A 42 -10.93 5.07 -8.55
CA SER A 42 -10.03 5.26 -7.41
C SER A 42 -9.49 3.93 -6.91
N GLU A 43 -8.27 3.92 -6.37
CA GLU A 43 -7.69 2.70 -5.79
C GLU A 43 -8.53 2.15 -4.62
N PHE A 44 -9.23 3.02 -3.90
CA PHE A 44 -10.20 2.64 -2.87
C PHE A 44 -11.42 1.93 -3.46
N GLN A 45 -11.92 2.38 -4.61
CA GLN A 45 -13.02 1.72 -5.30
C GLN A 45 -12.61 0.34 -5.81
N VAL A 46 -11.39 0.20 -6.35
CA VAL A 46 -10.83 -1.11 -6.75
C VAL A 46 -10.72 -2.02 -5.52
N CYS A 47 -10.14 -1.51 -4.44
CA CYS A 47 -9.93 -2.27 -3.21
C CYS A 47 -11.24 -2.82 -2.64
N ALA A 48 -12.24 -1.96 -2.45
CA ALA A 48 -13.53 -2.37 -1.91
C ALA A 48 -14.22 -3.38 -2.82
N ALA A 49 -14.21 -3.17 -4.14
CA ALA A 49 -14.81 -4.09 -5.09
C ALA A 49 -14.15 -5.48 -5.07
N GLU A 50 -12.82 -5.54 -5.00
CA GLU A 50 -12.07 -6.79 -4.96
C GLU A 50 -12.24 -7.54 -3.64
N LEU A 51 -12.22 -6.85 -2.49
CA LEU A 51 -12.48 -7.48 -1.19
C LEU A 51 -13.90 -8.04 -1.11
N LEU A 52 -14.91 -7.32 -1.64
CA LEU A 52 -16.28 -7.84 -1.71
C LEU A 52 -16.41 -9.07 -2.61
N ARG A 53 -15.66 -9.13 -3.73
CA ARG A 53 -15.61 -10.33 -4.58
C ARG A 53 -14.93 -11.52 -3.90
N ALA A 54 -14.06 -11.26 -2.94
CA ALA A 54 -13.43 -12.28 -2.10
C ALA A 54 -14.31 -12.69 -0.89
N ASP A 55 -15.59 -12.30 -0.85
CA ASP A 55 -16.52 -12.55 0.26
C ASP A 55 -16.12 -11.90 1.60
N VAL A 56 -15.34 -10.82 1.57
CA VAL A 56 -15.11 -9.96 2.74
C VAL A 56 -16.33 -9.08 2.98
N SER A 57 -16.74 -8.89 4.24
CA SER A 57 -17.89 -8.06 4.58
C SER A 57 -17.68 -6.58 4.20
N ARG A 58 -18.78 -5.85 3.95
CA ARG A 58 -18.72 -4.43 3.57
C ARG A 58 -17.99 -3.57 4.59
N ASP A 59 -18.29 -3.77 5.87
CA ASP A 59 -17.69 -2.98 6.96
C ASP A 59 -16.18 -3.25 7.07
N LEU A 60 -15.79 -4.53 6.97
CA LEU A 60 -14.39 -4.92 7.04
C LEU A 60 -13.59 -4.46 5.82
N ALA A 61 -14.17 -4.56 4.62
CA ALA A 61 -13.57 -4.05 3.40
C ALA A 61 -13.39 -2.52 3.46
N ALA A 62 -14.40 -1.78 3.92
CA ALA A 62 -14.34 -0.34 4.07
C ALA A 62 -13.23 0.10 5.05
N ALA A 63 -13.18 -0.53 6.23
CA ALA A 63 -12.16 -0.26 7.24
C ALA A 63 -10.75 -0.57 6.69
N ALA A 64 -10.54 -1.77 6.16
CA ALA A 64 -9.22 -2.19 5.71
C ALA A 64 -8.69 -1.35 4.54
N CYS A 65 -9.54 -1.02 3.56
CA CYS A 65 -9.13 -0.18 2.42
C CYS A 65 -8.83 1.26 2.85
N ALA A 66 -9.47 1.78 3.91
CA ALA A 66 -9.23 3.14 4.41
C ALA A 66 -7.97 3.25 5.28
N GLU A 67 -7.54 2.16 5.92
CA GLU A 67 -6.41 2.14 6.85
C GLU A 67 -5.05 1.94 6.17
N VAL A 68 -5.01 1.40 4.95
CA VAL A 68 -3.76 1.09 4.25
C VAL A 68 -3.30 2.21 3.31
N LEU A 69 -1.98 2.34 3.18
CA LEU A 69 -1.35 3.31 2.27
C LEU A 69 -1.56 2.96 0.78
N TYR A 70 -1.66 1.67 0.46
CA TYR A 70 -1.79 1.16 -0.92
C TYR A 70 -2.99 0.20 -1.04
N PRO A 71 -4.24 0.69 -1.16
CA PRO A 71 -5.45 -0.14 -1.14
C PRO A 71 -5.49 -1.21 -2.23
N LYS A 72 -4.98 -0.88 -3.42
CA LYS A 72 -4.91 -1.82 -4.54
C LYS A 72 -3.98 -3.00 -4.26
N ASP A 73 -2.85 -2.77 -3.61
CA ASP A 73 -1.90 -3.85 -3.27
C ASP A 73 -2.47 -4.77 -2.19
N LEU A 74 -3.20 -4.20 -1.22
CA LEU A 74 -3.92 -4.97 -0.20
C LEU A 74 -4.95 -5.91 -0.84
N SER A 75 -5.84 -5.37 -1.66
CA SER A 75 -6.92 -6.14 -2.30
C SER A 75 -6.41 -7.22 -3.24
N LEU A 76 -5.37 -6.92 -4.04
CA LEU A 76 -4.70 -7.92 -4.87
C LEU A 76 -4.08 -9.04 -4.04
N CYS A 77 -3.48 -8.73 -2.88
CA CYS A 77 -2.93 -9.75 -1.98
C CYS A 77 -4.01 -10.73 -1.51
N VAL A 78 -5.13 -10.19 -1.00
CA VAL A 78 -6.25 -11.00 -0.48
C VAL A 78 -6.89 -11.81 -1.58
N LEU A 79 -7.24 -11.18 -2.70
CA LEU A 79 -7.91 -11.84 -3.81
C LEU A 79 -7.07 -12.97 -4.38
N LYS A 80 -5.75 -12.75 -4.53
CA LYS A 80 -4.84 -13.76 -5.07
C LYS A 80 -4.73 -14.98 -4.14
N ILE A 81 -4.54 -14.76 -2.83
CA ILE A 81 -4.48 -15.86 -1.85
C ILE A 81 -5.81 -16.62 -1.82
N LYS A 82 -6.95 -15.92 -1.73
CA LYS A 82 -8.29 -16.54 -1.68
C LYS A 82 -8.62 -17.36 -2.93
N THR A 83 -8.18 -16.90 -4.10
CA THR A 83 -8.53 -17.55 -5.37
C THR A 83 -7.64 -18.74 -5.68
N LEU A 84 -6.38 -18.68 -5.27
CA LEU A 84 -5.36 -19.66 -5.68
C LEU A 84 -4.95 -20.64 -4.58
N THR A 85 -5.48 -20.49 -3.36
CA THR A 85 -5.18 -21.40 -2.25
C THR A 85 -6.46 -21.72 -1.46
N PRO A 86 -6.44 -22.75 -0.58
CA PRO A 86 -7.55 -23.04 0.33
C PRO A 86 -7.83 -21.97 1.40
N ILE A 87 -7.00 -20.94 1.52
CA ILE A 87 -7.06 -19.94 2.60
C ILE A 87 -8.31 -19.05 2.47
N GLY A 88 -8.98 -18.81 3.60
CA GLY A 88 -10.12 -17.91 3.69
C GLY A 88 -9.74 -16.44 3.46
N ALA A 89 -10.65 -15.65 2.87
CA ALA A 89 -10.36 -14.25 2.55
C ALA A 89 -10.12 -13.38 3.79
N ASN A 90 -10.79 -13.70 4.91
CA ASN A 90 -10.57 -12.99 6.17
C ASN A 90 -9.17 -13.27 6.75
N ASP A 91 -8.70 -14.52 6.69
CA ASP A 91 -7.35 -14.88 7.13
C ASP A 91 -6.29 -14.20 6.25
N ALA A 92 -6.50 -14.25 4.93
CA ALA A 92 -5.66 -13.54 3.97
C ALA A 92 -5.66 -12.03 4.24
N LEU A 93 -6.81 -11.42 4.53
CA LEU A 93 -6.92 -9.99 4.86
C LEU A 93 -6.13 -9.62 6.12
N VAL A 94 -6.27 -10.42 7.18
CA VAL A 94 -5.50 -10.23 8.43
C VAL A 94 -4.00 -10.33 8.16
N ALA A 95 -3.54 -11.25 7.31
CA ALA A 95 -2.14 -11.38 6.97
C ALA A 95 -1.64 -10.22 6.08
N CYS A 96 -2.37 -9.89 5.01
CA CYS A 96 -2.02 -8.86 4.04
C CYS A 96 -1.98 -7.45 4.65
N THR A 97 -2.82 -7.15 5.66
CA THR A 97 -2.80 -5.86 6.38
C THR A 97 -1.60 -5.71 7.33
N ARG A 98 -0.96 -6.81 7.71
CA ARG A 98 0.14 -6.83 8.70
C ARG A 98 1.54 -6.82 8.07
N VAL A 99 1.64 -6.73 6.75
CA VAL A 99 2.91 -6.74 6.02
C VAL A 99 3.14 -5.46 5.24
N ARG A 100 4.41 -5.12 5.04
CA ARG A 100 4.81 -3.98 4.20
C ARG A 100 4.82 -4.30 2.71
N ARG A 101 4.81 -5.58 2.34
CA ARG A 101 4.91 -6.07 0.95
C ARG A 101 3.78 -7.05 0.60
N PRO A 102 2.51 -6.61 0.54
CA PRO A 102 1.38 -7.52 0.34
C PRO A 102 1.49 -8.38 -0.93
N LYS A 103 2.00 -7.82 -2.03
CA LYS A 103 2.17 -8.55 -3.30
C LYS A 103 3.20 -9.67 -3.20
N GLU A 104 4.28 -9.48 -2.44
CA GLU A 104 5.30 -10.50 -2.23
C GLU A 104 4.81 -11.59 -1.28
N LEU A 105 4.08 -11.21 -0.22
CA LEU A 105 3.38 -12.16 0.66
C LEU A 105 2.47 -13.09 -0.17
N ALA A 106 1.58 -12.53 -0.99
CA ALA A 106 0.67 -13.34 -1.80
C ALA A 106 1.39 -14.23 -2.81
N LYS A 107 2.51 -13.77 -3.38
CA LYS A 107 3.34 -14.61 -4.25
C LYS A 107 4.02 -15.74 -3.47
N CYS A 108 4.57 -15.46 -2.30
CA CYS A 108 5.19 -16.46 -1.43
C CYS A 108 4.22 -17.59 -1.09
N VAL A 109 3.01 -17.22 -0.66
CA VAL A 109 1.98 -18.19 -0.24
C VAL A 109 1.54 -19.06 -1.42
N VAL A 110 1.18 -18.43 -2.55
CA VAL A 110 0.74 -19.16 -3.74
C VAL A 110 1.85 -20.03 -4.31
N ASP A 111 3.08 -19.53 -4.40
CA ASP A 111 4.20 -20.31 -4.94
C ASP A 111 4.47 -21.56 -4.08
N ILE A 112 4.34 -21.48 -2.75
CA ILE A 112 4.51 -22.65 -1.87
C ILE A 112 3.32 -23.61 -1.99
N ASP A 113 2.08 -23.11 -1.91
CA ASP A 113 0.86 -23.91 -1.98
C ASP A 113 0.73 -24.67 -3.32
N ASP A 114 1.12 -24.03 -4.43
CA ASP A 114 1.08 -24.63 -5.78
C ASP A 114 2.17 -25.71 -5.99
N ASN A 115 3.26 -25.69 -5.23
CA ASN A 115 4.44 -26.52 -5.50
C ASN A 115 4.76 -27.56 -4.43
N ILE A 116 4.10 -27.51 -3.28
CA ILE A 116 4.38 -28.39 -2.15
C ILE A 116 3.08 -29.04 -1.69
N GLU A 117 2.95 -30.33 -2.00
CA GLU A 117 1.80 -31.11 -1.57
C GLU A 117 1.77 -31.29 -0.05
N ASN A 118 0.56 -31.34 0.52
CA ASN A 118 0.32 -31.57 1.95
C ASN A 118 0.95 -30.53 2.90
N ALA A 119 1.33 -29.35 2.39
CA ALA A 119 1.65 -28.21 3.24
C ALA A 119 0.37 -27.65 3.87
N ASP A 120 0.40 -27.31 5.15
CA ASP A 120 -0.70 -26.58 5.78
C ASP A 120 -0.69 -25.13 5.32
N SER A 121 -1.67 -24.72 4.51
CA SER A 121 -1.70 -23.39 3.88
C SER A 121 -1.72 -22.25 4.91
N LEU A 122 -2.32 -22.45 6.10
CA LEU A 122 -2.30 -21.44 7.16
C LEU A 122 -0.92 -21.30 7.81
N SER A 123 -0.21 -22.40 8.02
CA SER A 123 1.20 -22.37 8.42
C SER A 123 2.07 -21.67 7.36
N VAL A 124 1.87 -21.96 6.07
CA VAL A 124 2.56 -21.27 4.97
C VAL A 124 2.31 -19.76 5.03
N LEU A 125 1.05 -19.35 5.23
CA LEU A 125 0.67 -17.94 5.37
C LEU A 125 1.39 -17.26 6.53
N ASP A 126 1.46 -17.90 7.70
CA ASP A 126 2.16 -17.31 8.85
C ASP A 126 3.66 -17.16 8.60
N HIS A 127 4.30 -18.17 8.00
CA HIS A 127 5.72 -18.11 7.67
C HIS A 127 6.01 -17.01 6.63
N CYS A 128 5.27 -16.98 5.52
CA CYS A 128 5.40 -15.95 4.49
C CYS A 128 5.15 -14.52 5.02
N ARG A 129 4.35 -14.37 6.09
CA ARG A 129 4.10 -13.09 6.76
C ARG A 129 5.24 -12.67 7.68
N ARG A 130 5.95 -13.64 8.27
CA ARG A 130 7.04 -13.41 9.25
C ARG A 130 8.40 -13.18 8.59
N THR A 131 8.63 -13.76 7.42
CA THR A 131 9.85 -13.55 6.62
C THR A 131 10.02 -12.08 6.21
N LEU A 132 11.28 -11.65 6.16
CA LEU A 132 11.65 -10.32 5.66
C LEU A 132 11.75 -10.29 4.13
N LEU A 133 11.92 -11.45 3.49
CA LEU A 133 12.14 -11.61 2.05
C LEU A 133 11.24 -12.73 1.47
N PRO A 134 9.91 -12.51 1.36
CA PRO A 134 8.96 -13.57 1.02
C PRO A 134 9.29 -14.36 -0.26
N LEU A 135 9.83 -13.70 -1.28
CA LEU A 135 10.19 -14.37 -2.54
C LEU A 135 11.39 -15.30 -2.37
N ARG A 136 12.41 -14.90 -1.61
CA ARG A 136 13.59 -15.74 -1.32
C ARG A 136 13.22 -16.89 -0.40
N PHE A 137 12.36 -16.64 0.58
CA PHE A 137 11.80 -17.66 1.44
C PHE A 137 11.07 -18.75 0.63
N ALA A 138 10.15 -18.37 -0.26
CA ALA A 138 9.43 -19.32 -1.10
C ALA A 138 10.35 -20.15 -2.00
N GLU A 139 11.36 -19.52 -2.62
CA GLU A 139 12.36 -20.23 -3.41
C GLU A 139 13.16 -21.24 -2.57
N CYS A 140 13.52 -20.88 -1.34
CA CYS A 140 14.20 -21.80 -0.41
C CYS A 140 13.32 -23.01 -0.10
N VAL A 141 12.06 -22.78 0.31
CA VAL A 141 11.16 -23.85 0.74
C VAL A 141 10.83 -24.78 -0.43
N VAL A 142 10.50 -24.24 -1.61
CA VAL A 142 10.22 -25.04 -2.81
C VAL A 142 11.47 -25.78 -3.29
N GLY A 143 12.64 -25.13 -3.27
CA GLY A 143 13.90 -25.75 -3.68
C GLY A 143 14.31 -26.91 -2.78
N LEU A 144 14.29 -26.70 -1.45
CA LEU A 144 14.65 -27.75 -0.49
C LEU A 144 13.66 -28.92 -0.52
N SER A 145 12.35 -28.65 -0.63
CA SER A 145 11.34 -29.70 -0.63
C SER A 145 11.34 -30.57 -1.90
N ARG A 146 11.96 -30.10 -2.99
CA ARG A 146 12.08 -30.86 -4.25
C ARG A 146 13.29 -31.78 -4.30
N GLU A 147 14.42 -31.33 -3.75
CA GLU A 147 15.71 -32.02 -3.88
C GLU A 147 16.07 -32.83 -2.64
N ILE A 148 15.54 -32.46 -1.48
CA ILE A 148 15.79 -33.11 -0.19
C ILE A 148 14.47 -33.71 0.31
N ASP A 149 14.53 -34.90 0.92
CA ASP A 149 13.39 -35.54 1.58
C ASP A 149 13.04 -34.83 2.90
N PHE A 150 12.66 -33.56 2.79
CA PHE A 150 12.16 -32.74 3.88
C PHE A 150 10.64 -32.73 3.85
N SER A 151 10.04 -32.93 5.01
CA SER A 151 8.62 -32.65 5.17
C SER A 151 8.37 -31.14 4.98
N PRO A 152 7.19 -30.73 4.46
CA PRO A 152 6.87 -29.32 4.28
C PRO A 152 7.09 -28.45 5.53
N PRO A 153 6.67 -28.88 6.75
CA PRO A 153 6.97 -28.13 7.96
C PRO A 153 8.48 -27.98 8.23
N ARG A 154 9.27 -29.02 7.93
CA ARG A 154 10.72 -28.97 8.14
C ARG A 154 11.41 -27.99 7.19
N ALA A 155 10.96 -27.91 5.94
CA ALA A 155 11.46 -26.95 4.96
C ALA A 155 11.12 -25.50 5.35
N LEU A 156 9.88 -25.23 5.78
CA LEU A 156 9.45 -23.92 6.27
C LEU A 156 10.33 -23.42 7.42
N GLU A 157 10.51 -24.25 8.46
CA GLU A 157 11.32 -23.91 9.64
C GLU A 157 12.81 -23.72 9.27
N THR A 158 13.37 -24.61 8.45
CA THR A 158 14.79 -24.50 8.05
C THR A 158 15.06 -23.21 7.28
N CYS A 159 14.14 -22.79 6.41
CA CYS A 159 14.31 -21.59 5.59
C CYS A 159 14.09 -20.30 6.40
N ILE A 160 13.16 -20.26 7.35
CA ILE A 160 12.94 -19.05 8.16
C ILE A 160 14.09 -18.82 9.13
N ASP A 161 14.60 -19.89 9.77
CA ASP A 161 15.75 -19.83 10.67
C ASP A 161 17.00 -19.28 9.96
N ALA A 162 17.17 -19.57 8.67
CA ALA A 162 18.30 -19.10 7.88
C ALA A 162 18.25 -17.58 7.58
N GLU A 163 17.08 -16.95 7.65
CA GLU A 163 16.94 -15.50 7.49
C GLU A 163 17.35 -14.71 8.73
N ASP A 164 17.24 -15.33 9.91
CA ASP A 164 17.55 -14.69 11.19
C ASP A 164 19.06 -14.53 11.44
N PHE A 165 19.92 -15.19 10.64
CA PHE A 165 21.36 -15.06 10.74
C PHE A 165 21.87 -13.87 9.89
N PRO A 166 22.52 -12.86 10.52
CA PRO A 166 23.17 -11.77 9.78
C PRO A 166 24.24 -12.34 8.84
N ARG A 167 24.23 -11.89 7.58
CA ARG A 167 25.32 -12.14 6.62
C ARG A 167 26.32 -10.99 6.62
#